data_AF-A0A7C8HV32-F1
#
_entry.id   AF-A0A7C8HV32-F1
#
_cell.length_a   1.000
_cell.length_b   1.000
_cell.length_c   1.000
_cell.angle_alpha   90.00
_cell.angle_beta   90.00
_cell.angle_gamma   90.00
#
_symmetry.space_group_name_H-M   'P 1'
#
loop_
_entity.id
_entity.type
_entity.pdbx_description
1 polymer ?
#
loop_
_entity_poly.entity_id
_entity_poly.type
_entity_poly.pdbx_seq_one_letter_code
_entity_poly.pdbx_strand_id
1 'polypeptide(L)'
;MYSFVPTGVCAKQIMFDVTDGVIHDVQFVKGCPGSLSAISKLLEGKPVDDVIPILKGTPCGTKDTSCPDRLAEALEDIQNGNAAQYEMKPAANGFNPFS
;
A
#
# COMPACT_ATOMS: atom_id res chain seq x y z
N MET A 1 -8.10 3.83 7.79
CA MET A 1 -7.60 3.80 6.40
C MET A 1 -6.39 4.68 6.23
N TYR A 2 -5.30 4.06 5.76
CA TYR A 2 -4.07 4.71 5.34
C TYR A 2 -4.08 4.97 3.83
N SER A 3 -3.38 6.03 3.40
CA SER A 3 -3.23 6.38 1.98
C SER A 3 -1.96 7.20 1.75
N PHE A 4 -1.29 6.95 0.63
CA PHE A 4 -0.15 7.78 0.21
C PHE A 4 0.06 7.78 -1.31
N VAL A 5 0.83 8.76 -1.78
CA VAL A 5 1.28 8.87 -3.17
C VAL A 5 2.71 8.33 -3.24
N PRO A 6 2.94 7.12 -3.78
CA PRO A 6 4.27 6.55 -3.86
C PRO A 6 5.10 7.26 -4.95
N THR A 7 6.41 7.31 -4.76
CA THR A 7 7.36 7.87 -5.75
C THR A 7 8.11 6.74 -6.46
N GLY A 8 8.66 7.02 -7.65
CA GLY A 8 9.45 6.04 -8.42
C GLY A 8 8.68 4.89 -9.07
N VAL A 9 7.36 4.75 -8.85
CA VAL A 9 6.55 3.61 -9.30
C VAL A 9 5.40 4.02 -10.24
N CYS A 10 4.64 3.03 -10.74
CA CYS A 10 3.53 3.30 -11.67
C CYS A 10 2.21 3.63 -10.97
N ALA A 11 1.99 3.12 -9.75
CA ALA A 11 0.86 3.51 -8.92
C ALA A 11 0.93 5.02 -8.60
N LYS A 12 -0.24 5.65 -8.55
CA LYS A 12 -0.41 7.08 -8.21
C LYS A 12 -1.02 7.29 -6.83
N GLN A 13 -1.59 6.24 -6.27
CA GLN A 13 -2.04 6.21 -4.89
C GLN A 13 -2.07 4.75 -4.44
N ILE A 14 -1.73 4.52 -3.18
CA ILE A 14 -1.87 3.23 -2.51
C ILE A 14 -2.67 3.47 -1.25
N MET A 15 -3.71 2.68 -1.04
CA MET A 15 -4.62 2.74 0.11
C MET A 15 -4.70 1.36 0.73
N PHE A 16 -4.81 1.29 2.04
CA PHE A 16 -4.92 0.03 2.79
C PHE A 16 -5.34 0.31 4.23
N ASP A 17 -5.75 -0.72 4.94
CA ASP A 17 -6.02 -0.71 6.36
C ASP A 17 -5.13 -1.71 7.11
N VAL A 18 -4.85 -1.41 8.37
CA VAL A 18 -4.19 -2.34 9.29
C VAL A 18 -4.97 -2.35 10.60
N THR A 19 -5.52 -3.50 10.96
CA THR A 19 -6.26 -3.71 12.22
C THR A 19 -5.61 -4.88 12.95
N ASP A 20 -5.23 -4.69 14.22
CA ASP A 20 -4.58 -5.72 15.04
C ASP A 20 -3.37 -6.41 14.36
N GLY A 21 -2.61 -5.65 13.58
CA GLY A 21 -1.44 -6.14 12.85
C GLY A 21 -1.76 -6.94 11.58
N VAL A 22 -3.02 -6.94 11.13
CA VAL A 22 -3.50 -7.61 9.92
C VAL A 22 -3.85 -6.58 8.86
N ILE A 23 -3.38 -6.80 7.62
CA ILE A 23 -3.65 -5.92 6.49
C ILE A 23 -4.99 -6.23 5.82
N HIS A 24 -5.70 -5.17 5.42
CA HIS A 24 -7.01 -5.21 4.77
C HIS A 24 -7.11 -4.18 3.65
N ASP A 25 -8.02 -4.42 2.71
CA ASP A 25 -8.51 -3.44 1.72
C ASP A 25 -7.41 -2.74 0.92
N VAL A 26 -6.34 -3.49 0.56
CA VAL A 26 -5.23 -2.95 -0.24
C VAL A 26 -5.73 -2.56 -1.63
N GLN A 27 -5.54 -1.31 -2.01
CA GLN A 27 -5.96 -0.77 -3.29
C GLN A 27 -4.85 0.06 -3.92
N PHE A 28 -4.67 -0.11 -5.23
CA PHE A 28 -3.71 0.64 -6.03
C PHE A 28 -4.46 1.46 -7.08
N VAL A 29 -4.24 2.77 -7.10
CA VAL A 29 -4.70 3.63 -8.20
C VAL A 29 -3.62 3.66 -9.26
N LYS A 30 -3.94 3.20 -10.48
CA LYS A 30 -3.01 3.04 -11.63
C LYS A 30 -1.95 1.94 -11.39
N GLY A 31 -1.33 1.49 -12.48
CA GLY A 31 -0.33 0.43 -12.51
C GLY A 31 -0.78 -0.75 -13.36
N CYS A 32 -0.19 -1.93 -13.18
CA CYS A 32 -0.63 -3.14 -13.87
C CYS A 32 -1.94 -3.64 -13.25
N PRO A 33 -3.10 -3.57 -13.94
CA PRO A 33 -4.38 -3.86 -13.31
C PRO A 33 -4.48 -5.30 -12.80
N GLY A 34 -4.00 -6.28 -13.57
CA GLY A 34 -4.05 -7.69 -13.20
C GLY A 34 -3.13 -8.02 -12.03
N SER A 35 -1.84 -7.66 -12.12
CA SER A 35 -0.86 -7.99 -11.08
C SER A 35 -1.16 -7.29 -9.76
N LEU A 36 -1.54 -6.01 -9.79
CA LEU A 36 -1.82 -5.26 -8.55
C LEU A 36 -3.13 -5.72 -7.91
N SER A 37 -4.16 -6.04 -8.70
CA SER A 37 -5.39 -6.65 -8.16
C SER A 37 -5.14 -8.02 -7.54
N ALA A 38 -4.28 -8.84 -8.15
CA ALA A 38 -3.89 -10.13 -7.58
C ALA A 38 -3.15 -9.96 -6.25
N ILE A 39 -2.18 -9.03 -6.19
CA ILE A 39 -1.47 -8.70 -4.94
C ILE A 39 -2.46 -8.27 -3.86
N SER A 40 -3.36 -7.32 -4.14
CA SER A 40 -4.39 -6.88 -3.18
C SER A 40 -5.15 -8.06 -2.56
N LYS A 41 -5.60 -9.01 -3.39
CA LYS A 41 -6.33 -10.20 -2.91
C LYS A 41 -5.45 -11.18 -2.12
N LEU A 42 -4.17 -11.31 -2.48
CA LEU A 42 -3.24 -12.19 -1.79
C LEU A 42 -2.86 -11.67 -0.40
N LEU A 43 -2.88 -10.34 -0.22
CA LEU A 43 -2.53 -9.69 1.05
C LEU A 43 -3.69 -9.66 2.04
N GLU A 44 -4.94 -9.72 1.56
CA GLU A 44 -6.13 -9.65 2.41
C GLU A 44 -6.08 -10.64 3.59
N GLY A 45 -6.22 -10.11 4.81
CA GLY A 45 -6.21 -10.90 6.04
C GLY A 45 -4.85 -11.47 6.44
N LYS A 46 -3.74 -10.98 5.87
CA LYS A 46 -2.39 -11.42 6.26
C LYS A 46 -1.77 -10.57 7.36
N PRO A 47 -0.98 -11.18 8.26
CA PRO A 47 -0.16 -10.42 9.21
C PRO A 47 0.83 -9.53 8.47
N VAL A 48 0.99 -8.28 8.93
CA VAL A 48 1.93 -7.32 8.35
C VAL A 48 3.37 -7.85 8.41
N ASP A 49 3.72 -8.54 9.49
CA ASP A 49 5.03 -9.19 9.70
C ASP A 49 5.37 -10.22 8.62
N ASP A 50 4.36 -10.92 8.08
CA ASP A 50 4.55 -11.89 7.00
C ASP A 50 4.65 -11.20 5.64
N VAL A 51 3.98 -10.06 5.47
CA VAL A 51 3.87 -9.35 4.19
C VAL A 51 5.12 -8.56 3.85
N ILE A 52 5.65 -7.79 4.81
CA ILE A 52 6.83 -6.93 4.59
C ILE A 52 8.00 -7.70 3.94
N PRO A 53 8.49 -8.84 4.49
CA PRO A 53 9.64 -9.54 3.94
C PRO A 53 9.39 -10.13 2.55
N ILE A 54 8.14 -10.36 2.15
CA ILE A 54 7.79 -10.89 0.82
C ILE A 54 7.88 -9.78 -0.25
N LEU A 55 7.48 -8.56 0.11
CA LEU A 55 7.33 -7.47 -0.86
C LEU A 55 8.54 -6.53 -0.91
N LYS A 56 9.19 -6.29 0.23
CA LYS A 56 10.25 -5.30 0.38
C LYS A 56 11.46 -5.61 -0.50
N GLY A 57 11.99 -4.58 -1.15
CA GLY A 57 13.12 -4.67 -2.06
C GLY A 57 12.80 -5.28 -3.42
N THR A 58 11.54 -5.57 -3.75
CA THR A 58 11.18 -6.10 -5.07
C THR A 58 11.32 -5.01 -6.15
N PRO A 59 12.22 -5.15 -7.14
CA PRO A 59 12.38 -4.17 -8.21
C PRO A 59 11.32 -4.33 -9.32
N CYS A 60 11.20 -3.35 -10.21
CA CYS A 60 10.29 -3.40 -11.35
C CYS A 60 10.96 -2.91 -12.65
N GLY A 61 11.42 -3.85 -13.47
CA GLY A 61 12.13 -3.54 -14.71
C GLY A 61 13.47 -2.86 -14.41
N THR A 62 13.68 -1.65 -14.92
CA THR A 62 14.90 -0.85 -14.68
C THR A 62 14.82 0.02 -13.42
N LYS A 63 13.79 -0.15 -12.59
CA LYS A 63 13.61 0.61 -11.34
C LYS A 63 14.04 -0.25 -10.17
N ASP A 64 14.79 0.35 -9.25
CA ASP A 64 15.25 -0.30 -8.01
C ASP A 64 14.14 -0.49 -6.96
N THR A 65 12.88 -0.28 -7.36
CA THR A 65 11.69 -0.32 -6.49
C THR A 65 10.45 -0.71 -7.30
N SER A 66 9.36 -1.04 -6.62
CA SER A 66 8.08 -1.43 -7.22
C SER A 66 6.87 -0.98 -6.38
N CYS A 67 5.67 -1.09 -6.94
CA CYS A 67 4.44 -0.80 -6.19
C CYS A 67 4.29 -1.63 -4.91
N PRO A 68 4.50 -2.97 -4.92
CA PRO A 68 4.47 -3.74 -3.67
C PRO A 68 5.59 -3.37 -2.71
N ASP A 69 6.79 -3.03 -3.21
CA ASP A 69 7.89 -2.57 -2.37
C ASP A 69 7.54 -1.27 -1.61
N ARG A 70 6.92 -0.29 -2.28
CA ARG A 70 6.44 0.94 -1.63
C ARG A 70 5.36 0.69 -0.58
N LEU A 71 4.52 -0.32 -0.79
CA LEU A 71 3.56 -0.76 0.22
C LEU A 71 4.28 -1.36 1.44
N ALA A 72 5.33 -2.16 1.22
CA ALA A 72 6.11 -2.76 2.30
C ALA A 72 6.80 -1.71 3.18
N GLU A 73 7.40 -0.68 2.56
CA GLU A 73 7.98 0.46 3.29
C GLU A 73 6.93 1.18 4.17
N ALA A 74 5.74 1.45 3.63
CA ALA A 74 4.68 2.11 4.39
C ALA A 74 4.17 1.24 5.57
N LEU A 75 4.07 -0.07 5.37
CA LEU A 75 3.70 -1.02 6.43
C LEU A 75 4.75 -1.07 7.54
N GLU A 76 6.03 -1.10 7.18
CA GLU A 76 7.15 -1.08 8.12
C GLU A 76 7.17 0.22 8.93
N ASP A 77 6.96 1.36 8.28
CA ASP A 77 6.85 2.65 8.97
C ASP A 77 5.70 2.67 9.98
N ILE A 78 4.54 2.10 9.63
CA ILE A 78 3.40 1.96 10.56
C ILE A 78 3.78 1.08 11.76
N GLN A 79 4.43 -0.06 11.54
CA GLN A 79 4.92 -0.93 12.63
C GLN A 79 5.90 -0.19 13.56
N ASN A 80 6.72 0.69 13.00
CA ASN A 80 7.68 1.50 13.74
C ASN A 80 7.06 2.73 14.43
N GLY A 81 5.74 2.89 14.38
CA GLY A 81 5.02 3.98 15.04
C GLY A 81 4.94 5.27 14.23
N ASN A 82 5.34 5.26 12.96
CA ASN A 82 5.33 6.42 12.05
C ASN A 82 4.03 6.52 11.23
N ALA A 83 2.90 6.05 11.76
CA ALA A 83 1.63 5.91 11.04
C ALA A 83 0.99 7.25 10.63
N ALA A 84 1.21 8.32 11.40
CA ALA A 84 0.55 9.62 11.24
C ALA A 84 0.74 10.25 9.85
N GLN A 85 1.83 9.94 9.13
CA GLN A 85 2.08 10.46 7.78
C GLN A 85 1.20 9.81 6.71
N TYR A 86 0.59 8.66 7.01
CA TYR A 86 -0.25 7.88 6.09
C TYR A 86 -1.74 7.99 6.39
N GLU A 87 -2.13 8.49 7.57
CA GLU A 87 -3.54 8.60 7.94
C GLU A 87 -4.30 9.46 6.94
N MET A 88 -5.38 8.93 6.37
CA MET A 88 -6.32 9.77 5.64
C MET A 88 -6.99 10.72 6.64
N LYS A 89 -6.72 12.03 6.48
CA LYS A 89 -7.62 13.03 7.04
C LYS A 89 -8.98 12.88 6.36
N PRO A 90 -10.11 12.99 7.10
CA PRO A 90 -11.43 12.96 6.48
C PRO A 90 -11.45 13.96 5.33
N ALA A 91 -11.80 13.49 4.13
CA ALA A 91 -12.01 14.38 3.01
C ALA A 91 -13.09 15.38 3.43
N ALA A 92 -12.74 16.66 3.46
CA ALA A 92 -13.68 17.70 3.88
C ALA A 92 -14.97 17.73 3.03
N ASN A 93 -15.02 17.03 1.88
CA ASN A 93 -16.10 17.16 0.90
C ASN A 93 -16.40 15.87 0.09
N GLY A 94 -16.56 14.69 0.71
CA GLY A 94 -17.14 13.52 0.02
C GLY A 94 -16.36 13.02 -1.22
N PHE A 95 -15.04 13.24 -1.25
CA PHE A 95 -14.18 12.76 -2.32
C PHE A 95 -14.02 11.24 -2.23
N ASN A 96 -14.63 10.52 -3.17
CA ASN A 96 -14.31 9.14 -3.44
C ASN A 96 -13.31 9.11 -4.61
N PRO A 97 -12.03 8.75 -4.38
CA PRO A 97 -10.98 8.71 -5.42
C PRO A 97 -11.24 7.69 -6.54
N PHE A 98 -12.34 6.94 -6.44
CA PHE A 98 -12.78 5.92 -7.38
C PHE A 98 -14.13 6.26 -8.06
N SER A 99 -14.63 7.49 -7.93
CA SER A 99 -15.84 7.98 -8.62
C SER A 99 -15.56 8.40 -10.06
#